data_AF-A0A0Q7K498-F1
#
_entry.id   AF-A0A0Q7K498-F1
#
_cell.length_a   1.000
_cell.length_b   1.000
_cell.length_c   1.000
_cell.angle_alpha   90.00
_cell.angle_beta   90.00
_cell.angle_gamma   90.00
#
_symmetry.space_group_name_H-M   'P 1'
#
loop_
_entity.id
_entity.type
_entity.pdbx_description
1 polymer ?
#
loop_
_entity_poly.entity_id
_entity_poly.type
_entity_poly.pdbx_seq_one_letter_code
_entity_poly.pdbx_strand_id
1 'polypeptide(L)'
;MGGLALALTLSLTGTLAACGGSDDDSAASDPTSSAAPTAEAETTTPEPTADSGGDAAGKPSRDDVIAGYTKVITGTAGANLPDDIVKQVVTCFVDELYEPASAQTLQAIADADPSGVDPADAQLFGDASTTCTAKITG
;
A
#
# COMPACT_ATOMS: atom_id res chain seq x y z
N MET A 1 -32.36 6.91 39.03
CA MET A 1 -32.17 8.37 38.96
C MET A 1 -30.83 8.67 38.33
N GLY A 2 -30.81 9.60 37.35
CA GLY A 2 -29.61 10.30 36.83
C GLY A 2 -28.77 9.50 35.82
N GLY A 3 -28.68 9.80 34.52
CA GLY A 3 -29.02 11.02 33.79
C GLY A 3 -27.80 11.95 33.70
N LEU A 4 -27.06 11.91 32.58
CA LEU A 4 -26.43 13.07 31.94
C LEU A 4 -25.83 12.67 30.59
N ALA A 5 -26.57 13.03 29.55
CA ALA A 5 -26.08 13.13 28.18
C ALA A 5 -25.30 14.44 28.03
N LEU A 6 -24.16 14.41 27.34
CA LEU A 6 -23.43 15.60 26.91
C LEU A 6 -23.19 15.48 25.41
N ALA A 7 -24.10 16.09 24.65
CA ALA A 7 -23.96 16.37 23.23
C ALA A 7 -23.08 17.61 23.06
N LEU A 8 -22.01 17.49 22.28
CA LEU A 8 -21.20 18.62 21.81
C LEU A 8 -21.21 18.62 20.28
N THR A 9 -22.19 19.33 19.73
CA THR A 9 -22.25 19.74 18.33
C THR A 9 -21.31 20.94 18.14
N LEU A 10 -20.18 20.75 17.45
CA LEU A 10 -19.43 21.87 16.87
C LEU A 10 -19.41 21.74 15.35
N SER A 11 -20.33 22.47 14.73
CA SER A 11 -20.34 22.78 13.31
C SER A 11 -19.25 23.83 13.03
N LEU A 12 -18.25 23.49 12.21
CA LEU A 12 -17.42 24.49 11.53
C LEU A 12 -17.44 24.24 10.03
N THR A 13 -18.44 24.83 9.37
CA THR A 13 -18.40 25.16 7.94
C THR A 13 -17.40 26.30 7.74
N GLY A 14 -16.36 26.05 6.94
CA GLY A 14 -15.37 27.05 6.54
C GLY A 14 -14.85 26.78 5.13
N THR A 15 -15.54 27.31 4.14
CA THR A 15 -15.12 27.44 2.74
C THR A 15 -14.12 28.59 2.60
N LEU A 16 -12.84 28.31 2.36
CA LEU A 16 -11.86 29.27 1.83
C LEU A 16 -10.96 28.49 0.85
N ALA A 17 -11.22 28.60 -0.46
CA ALA A 17 -10.70 29.62 -1.36
C ALA A 17 -9.46 29.09 -2.10
N ALA A 18 -9.71 28.61 -3.32
CA ALA A 18 -8.70 28.38 -4.34
C ALA A 18 -7.92 29.68 -4.59
N CYS A 19 -6.62 29.65 -4.30
CA CYS A 19 -5.70 30.71 -4.72
C CYS A 19 -5.17 30.34 -6.10
N GLY A 20 -5.90 30.80 -7.12
CA GLY A 20 -5.34 31.07 -8.43
C GLY A 20 -4.67 32.44 -8.42
N GLY A 21 -3.51 32.54 -9.05
CA GLY A 21 -2.79 33.79 -9.32
C GLY A 21 -1.92 33.60 -10.55
N SER A 22 -2.32 34.24 -11.64
CA SER A 22 -1.73 34.22 -12.99
C SER A 22 -0.84 35.46 -13.25
N ASP A 23 -0.13 35.40 -14.40
CA ASP A 23 0.42 36.51 -15.23
C ASP A 23 1.86 37.01 -14.84
N ASP A 24 2.86 37.23 -15.72
CA ASP A 24 2.89 37.40 -17.18
C ASP A 24 4.35 37.34 -17.77
N ASP A 25 4.40 37.08 -19.09
CA ASP A 25 5.37 37.43 -20.16
C ASP A 25 6.88 37.09 -20.13
N SER A 26 7.33 36.29 -21.13
CA SER A 26 8.35 36.71 -22.11
C SER A 26 8.56 35.71 -23.27
N ALA A 27 8.04 36.13 -24.42
CA ALA A 27 8.62 36.05 -25.77
C ALA A 27 9.03 34.70 -26.40
N ALA A 28 8.24 34.33 -27.42
CA ALA A 28 8.65 34.07 -28.80
C ALA A 28 9.86 33.14 -29.08
N SER A 29 9.60 32.01 -29.74
CA SER A 29 9.93 31.81 -31.16
C SER A 29 9.67 30.35 -31.56
N ASP A 30 8.69 30.11 -32.44
CA ASP A 30 8.77 29.00 -33.39
C ASP A 30 9.96 29.26 -34.34
N PRO A 31 10.68 28.20 -34.75
CA PRO A 31 10.46 27.77 -36.13
C PRO A 31 10.39 26.26 -36.34
N THR A 32 9.54 25.95 -37.30
CA THR A 32 9.44 24.74 -38.12
C THR A 32 10.77 24.21 -38.69
N SER A 33 10.97 22.89 -38.64
CA SER A 33 11.61 22.00 -39.66
C SER A 33 11.89 20.63 -39.02
N SER A 34 11.07 19.62 -39.27
CA SER A 34 11.13 18.70 -40.43
C SER A 34 12.35 17.76 -40.40
N ALA A 35 12.14 16.50 -40.00
CA ALA A 35 12.49 15.29 -40.77
C ALA A 35 12.35 14.02 -39.91
N ALA A 36 11.45 13.10 -40.32
CA ALA A 36 11.65 11.65 -40.19
C ALA A 36 12.50 11.21 -41.41
N PRO A 37 13.21 10.04 -41.46
CA PRO A 37 12.60 8.73 -41.19
C PRO A 37 13.54 7.55 -40.75
N THR A 38 12.92 6.37 -40.56
CA THR A 38 13.39 4.99 -40.90
C THR A 38 14.44 4.25 -40.03
N ALA A 39 13.89 3.34 -39.20
CA ALA A 39 14.01 1.85 -39.22
C ALA A 39 15.17 1.04 -38.56
N GLU A 40 14.71 -0.14 -38.12
CA GLU A 40 15.38 -1.43 -37.82
C GLU A 40 16.20 -1.51 -36.51
N ALA A 41 15.72 -2.16 -35.44
CA ALA A 41 15.37 -3.57 -35.21
C ALA A 41 16.56 -4.42 -34.75
N GLU A 42 16.26 -5.30 -33.78
CA GLU A 42 17.08 -6.36 -33.18
C GLU A 42 18.11 -5.94 -32.11
N THR A 43 18.39 -6.68 -31.05
CA THR A 43 17.79 -7.85 -30.38
C THR A 43 18.65 -7.98 -29.12
N THR A 44 18.08 -7.83 -27.92
CA THR A 44 18.65 -8.44 -26.70
C THR A 44 17.50 -8.68 -25.72
N THR A 45 16.90 -9.85 -25.88
CA THR A 45 16.58 -10.79 -24.80
C THR A 45 15.92 -10.19 -23.55
N PRO A 46 14.58 -10.24 -23.43
CA PRO A 46 13.98 -10.38 -22.11
C PRO A 46 14.30 -11.78 -21.56
N GLU A 47 14.38 -11.87 -20.22
CA GLU A 47 14.40 -13.07 -19.34
C GLU A 47 15.70 -13.31 -18.55
N PRO A 48 15.59 -13.60 -17.23
CA PRO A 48 14.70 -14.63 -16.68
C PRO A 48 13.57 -14.13 -15.77
N THR A 49 12.36 -14.61 -16.07
CA THR A 49 11.53 -15.39 -15.13
C THR A 49 11.23 -14.77 -13.76
N ALA A 50 10.07 -14.15 -13.66
CA ALA A 50 9.16 -14.41 -12.54
C ALA A 50 7.88 -15.02 -13.12
N ASP A 51 8.01 -16.26 -13.59
CA ASP A 51 6.90 -17.20 -13.52
C ASP A 51 6.75 -17.53 -12.03
N SER A 52 5.73 -16.97 -11.41
CA SER A 52 5.14 -17.53 -10.20
C SER A 52 3.64 -17.45 -10.37
N GLY A 53 3.10 -18.57 -10.84
CA GLY A 53 1.84 -19.16 -10.40
C GLY A 53 0.69 -18.19 -10.17
N GLY A 54 -0.23 -18.14 -11.13
CA GLY A 54 -1.45 -17.38 -10.96
C GLY A 54 -2.23 -17.84 -9.74
N ASP A 55 -2.59 -16.89 -8.87
CA ASP A 55 -3.74 -17.00 -7.98
C ASP A 55 -4.29 -15.58 -7.74
N ALA A 56 -5.45 -15.30 -8.34
CA ALA A 56 -6.20 -14.05 -8.37
C ALA A 56 -5.52 -12.86 -9.09
N ALA A 57 -6.01 -12.54 -10.29
CA ALA A 57 -5.55 -11.44 -11.14
C ALA A 57 -5.27 -10.13 -10.34
N GLY A 58 -4.00 -9.75 -10.26
CA GLY A 58 -3.55 -8.49 -9.67
C GLY A 58 -3.11 -8.53 -8.20
N LYS A 59 -3.17 -9.68 -7.51
CA LYS A 59 -2.59 -9.81 -6.16
C LYS A 59 -1.08 -10.09 -6.25
N PRO A 60 -0.23 -9.49 -5.39
CA PRO A 60 1.19 -9.86 -5.28
C PRO A 60 1.33 -11.27 -4.69
N SER A 61 2.49 -11.90 -4.82
CA SER A 61 2.70 -13.23 -4.26
C SER A 61 2.64 -13.22 -2.73
N ARG A 62 2.27 -14.34 -2.10
CA ARG A 62 2.28 -14.49 -0.64
C ARG A 62 3.66 -14.16 -0.05
N ASP A 63 4.72 -14.60 -0.71
CA ASP A 63 6.10 -14.33 -0.28
C ASP A 63 6.43 -12.83 -0.30
N ASP A 64 5.96 -12.09 -1.31
CA ASP A 64 6.13 -10.62 -1.37
C ASP A 64 5.38 -9.93 -0.23
N VAL A 65 4.15 -10.35 0.07
CA VAL A 65 3.36 -9.82 1.19
C VAL A 65 4.04 -10.14 2.53
N ILE A 66 4.56 -11.35 2.71
CA ILE A 66 5.34 -11.75 3.90
C ILE A 66 6.58 -10.86 4.04
N ALA A 67 7.34 -10.65 2.96
CA ALA A 67 8.55 -9.85 2.98
C ALA A 67 8.26 -8.38 3.30
N GLY A 68 7.22 -7.80 2.70
CA GLY A 68 6.78 -6.43 2.97
C GLY A 68 6.29 -6.25 4.40
N TYR A 69 5.43 -7.16 4.89
CA TYR A 69 4.92 -7.08 6.27
C TYR A 69 6.02 -7.29 7.32
N THR A 70 7.01 -8.16 7.04
CA THR A 70 8.19 -8.32 7.89
C THR A 70 8.94 -7.00 8.06
N LYS A 71 9.10 -6.21 6.97
CA LYS A 71 9.73 -4.87 7.05
C LYS A 71 8.90 -3.91 7.89
N VAL A 72 7.57 -3.95 7.77
CA VAL A 72 6.68 -3.10 8.58
C VAL A 72 6.85 -3.43 10.06
N ILE A 73 6.76 -4.71 10.44
CA ILE A 73 6.90 -5.13 11.84
C ILE A 73 8.29 -4.78 12.35
N THR A 74 9.36 -5.17 11.66
CA THR A 74 10.74 -4.89 12.10
C THR A 74 11.06 -3.39 12.17
N GLY A 75 10.47 -2.57 11.30
CA GLY A 75 10.65 -1.12 11.27
C GLY A 75 9.84 -0.34 12.31
N THR A 76 8.67 -0.85 12.74
CA THR A 76 7.79 -0.14 13.70
C THR A 76 7.82 -0.70 15.12
N ALA A 77 7.97 -2.01 15.29
CA ALA A 77 7.85 -2.70 16.58
C ALA A 77 8.94 -3.76 16.84
N GLY A 78 9.59 -4.28 15.79
CA GLY A 78 10.33 -5.54 15.80
C GLY A 78 11.82 -5.40 16.12
N ALA A 79 12.33 -4.22 16.46
CA ALA A 79 13.69 -4.09 16.97
C ALA A 79 13.95 -4.90 18.26
N ASN A 80 12.90 -5.41 18.92
CA ASN A 80 13.00 -6.20 20.16
C ASN A 80 12.33 -7.59 20.08
N LEU A 81 11.78 -8.00 18.94
CA LEU A 81 11.15 -9.32 18.81
C LEU A 81 12.16 -10.33 18.22
N PRO A 82 12.21 -11.57 18.73
CA PRO A 82 12.99 -12.64 18.11
C PRO A 82 12.53 -12.90 16.66
N ASP A 83 13.45 -13.17 15.75
CA ASP A 83 13.14 -13.44 14.34
C ASP A 83 12.12 -14.56 14.15
N ASP A 84 12.19 -15.62 14.98
CA ASP A 84 11.23 -16.72 14.95
C ASP A 84 9.80 -16.26 15.26
N ILE A 85 9.65 -15.32 16.20
CA ILE A 85 8.35 -14.74 16.58
C ILE A 85 7.84 -13.85 15.44
N VAL A 86 8.72 -13.01 14.86
CA VAL A 86 8.36 -12.17 13.71
C VAL A 86 7.88 -13.05 12.56
N LYS A 87 8.61 -14.11 12.22
CA LYS A 87 8.24 -15.04 11.15
C LYS A 87 6.90 -15.72 11.41
N GLN A 88 6.64 -16.16 12.66
CA GLN A 88 5.36 -16.77 13.02
C GLN A 88 4.19 -15.78 12.90
N VAL A 89 4.34 -14.55 13.41
CA VAL A 89 3.30 -13.50 13.33
C VAL A 89 2.99 -13.19 11.87
N VAL A 90 4.02 -12.92 11.07
CA VAL A 90 3.88 -12.53 9.66
C VAL A 90 3.23 -13.64 8.85
N THR A 91 3.68 -14.89 9.01
CA THR A 91 3.12 -16.03 8.26
C THR A 91 1.64 -16.22 8.59
N CYS A 92 1.29 -16.22 9.89
CA CYS A 92 -0.11 -16.31 10.31
C CYS A 92 -0.94 -15.15 9.74
N PHE A 93 -0.41 -13.94 9.78
CA PHE A 93 -1.12 -12.75 9.32
C PHE A 93 -1.46 -12.84 7.83
N VAL A 94 -0.50 -13.27 7.00
CA VAL A 94 -0.73 -13.46 5.56
C VAL A 94 -1.72 -14.60 5.32
N ASP A 95 -1.69 -15.68 6.10
CA ASP A 95 -2.65 -16.77 5.98
C ASP A 95 -4.10 -16.33 6.24
N GLU A 96 -4.33 -15.48 7.25
CA GLU A 96 -5.66 -14.96 7.59
C GLU A 96 -6.13 -13.87 6.61
N LEU A 97 -5.21 -13.03 6.11
CA LEU A 97 -5.56 -11.83 5.33
C LEU A 97 -5.58 -12.04 3.81
N TYR A 98 -4.74 -12.91 3.26
CA TYR A 98 -4.44 -12.93 1.81
C TYR A 98 -5.65 -13.25 0.92
N GLU A 99 -6.50 -14.19 1.35
CA GLU A 99 -7.72 -14.54 0.61
C GLU A 99 -8.77 -13.41 0.65
N PRO A 100 -9.20 -12.92 1.84
CA PRO A 100 -10.28 -11.94 1.93
C PRO A 100 -9.88 -10.50 1.56
N ALA A 101 -8.59 -10.13 1.64
CA ALA A 101 -8.16 -8.77 1.36
C ALA A 101 -8.18 -8.41 -0.13
N SER A 102 -8.33 -7.12 -0.40
CA SER A 102 -8.18 -6.56 -1.74
C SER A 102 -6.73 -6.65 -2.24
N ALA A 103 -6.57 -6.67 -3.56
CA ALA A 103 -5.25 -6.59 -4.19
C ALA A 103 -4.49 -5.30 -3.80
N GLN A 104 -5.20 -4.18 -3.64
CA GLN A 104 -4.61 -2.92 -3.19
C GLN A 104 -3.96 -3.06 -1.81
N THR A 105 -4.68 -3.62 -0.84
CA THR A 105 -4.16 -3.85 0.52
C THR A 105 -2.95 -4.76 0.50
N LEU A 106 -3.01 -5.87 -0.24
CA LEU A 106 -1.88 -6.80 -0.34
C LEU A 106 -0.66 -6.17 -1.00
N GLN A 107 -0.87 -5.34 -2.03
CA GLN A 107 0.20 -4.59 -2.68
C GLN A 107 0.83 -3.58 -1.71
N ALA A 108 0.01 -2.80 -0.99
CA ALA A 108 0.49 -1.85 0.00
C ALA A 108 1.33 -2.53 1.09
N ILE A 109 0.91 -3.73 1.54
CA ILE A 109 1.67 -4.52 2.50
C ILE A 109 3.00 -5.02 1.90
N ALA A 110 2.98 -5.54 0.67
CA ALA A 110 4.19 -5.99 -0.03
C ALA A 110 5.21 -4.85 -0.21
N ASP A 111 4.73 -3.64 -0.49
CA ASP A 111 5.52 -2.42 -0.63
C ASP A 111 5.97 -1.83 0.72
N ALA A 112 5.57 -2.44 1.84
CA ALA A 112 5.79 -1.95 3.20
C ALA A 112 5.23 -0.54 3.45
N ASP A 113 4.12 -0.21 2.80
CA ASP A 113 3.39 1.05 2.93
C ASP A 113 2.05 0.83 3.66
N PRO A 114 2.01 0.95 4.99
CA PRO A 114 0.76 0.80 5.74
C PRO A 114 -0.27 1.90 5.44
N SER A 115 0.12 3.01 4.81
CA SER A 115 -0.81 4.08 4.44
C SER A 115 -1.62 3.78 3.17
N GLY A 116 -1.17 2.80 2.37
CA GLY A 116 -1.85 2.35 1.16
C GLY A 116 -2.94 1.30 1.38
N VAL A 117 -3.12 0.81 2.62
CA VAL A 117 -4.14 -0.19 2.98
C VAL A 117 -5.54 0.36 2.68
N ASP A 118 -6.38 -0.43 2.02
CA ASP A 118 -7.75 -0.05 1.73
C ASP A 118 -8.53 0.09 3.05
N PRO A 119 -9.22 1.21 3.32
CA PRO A 119 -10.02 1.38 4.53
C PRO A 119 -11.12 0.31 4.70
N ALA A 120 -11.61 -0.30 3.62
CA ALA A 120 -12.55 -1.41 3.68
C ALA A 120 -11.93 -2.70 4.27
N ASP A 121 -10.61 -2.87 4.13
CA ASP A 121 -9.86 -4.01 4.67
C ASP A 121 -9.26 -3.73 6.05
N ALA A 122 -9.41 -2.51 6.59
CA ALA A 122 -8.80 -2.12 7.86
C ALA A 122 -9.24 -3.01 9.04
N GLN A 123 -10.50 -3.47 9.04
CA GLN A 123 -10.98 -4.42 10.05
C GLN A 123 -10.31 -5.79 9.89
N LEU A 124 -10.25 -6.33 8.66
CA LEU A 124 -9.57 -7.60 8.38
C LEU A 124 -8.09 -7.55 8.80
N PHE A 125 -7.42 -6.44 8.50
CA PHE A 125 -6.04 -6.20 8.90
C PHE A 125 -5.87 -6.21 10.43
N GLY A 126 -6.75 -5.50 11.15
CA GLY A 126 -6.72 -5.46 12.62
C GLY A 126 -7.02 -6.82 13.27
N ASP A 127 -8.01 -7.53 12.75
CA ASP A 127 -8.44 -8.84 13.24
C ASP A 127 -7.37 -9.90 13.00
N ALA A 128 -6.75 -9.93 11.82
CA ALA A 128 -5.63 -10.82 11.51
C ALA A 128 -4.44 -10.56 12.43
N SER A 129 -4.08 -9.28 12.63
CA SER A 129 -2.97 -8.88 13.53
C SER A 129 -3.22 -9.35 14.97
N THR A 130 -4.44 -9.15 15.47
CA THR A 130 -4.83 -9.52 16.84
C THR A 130 -4.86 -11.04 17.00
N THR A 131 -5.48 -11.75 16.06
CA THR A 131 -5.60 -13.21 16.07
C THR A 131 -4.23 -13.87 16.06
N CYS A 132 -3.33 -13.41 15.19
CA CYS A 132 -2.02 -14.00 15.03
C CYS A 132 -1.07 -13.68 16.18
N THR A 133 -1.15 -12.47 16.74
CA THR A 133 -0.41 -12.16 17.97
C THR A 133 -0.89 -13.03 19.13
N ALA A 134 -2.21 -13.17 19.32
CA ALA A 134 -2.78 -13.97 20.38
C ALA A 134 -2.41 -15.46 20.29
N LYS A 135 -2.34 -16.03 19.08
CA LYS A 135 -1.90 -17.43 18.84
C LYS A 135 -0.45 -17.69 19.28
N ILE A 136 0.38 -16.65 19.39
CA ILE A 136 1.81 -16.78 19.70
C ILE A 136 2.09 -16.44 21.17
N THR A 137 1.33 -15.52 21.76
CA THR A 137 1.54 -15.07 23.15
C THR A 137 0.65 -15.75 24.19
N GLY A 138 -0.39 -16.47 23.77
CA GLY A 138 -1.36 -17.17 24.64
C GLY A 138 -1.13 -18.66 24.69
#